data_AF-A0A917CEE2-F1
#
_entry.id   AF-A0A917CEE2-F1
#
_cell.length_a   1.000
_cell.length_b   1.000
_cell.length_c   1.000
_cell.angle_alpha   90.00
_cell.angle_beta   90.00
_cell.angle_gamma   90.00
#
_symmetry.space_group_name_H-M   'P 1'
#
loop_
_entity.id
_entity.type
_entity.pdbx_description
1 polymer ?
#
loop_
_entity_poly.entity_id
_entity_poly.type
_entity_poly.pdbx_seq_one_letter_code
_entity_poly.pdbx_strand_id
1 'polypeptide(L)' 'MLHLAFYEPEIPPNTGNIIRLCANTGVQLHLIHPLGFAMETKALRRAGLDYREWAQVHEHKM' A
#
# COMPACT_ATOMS: atom_id res chain seq x y z
N MET A 1 -8.57 -12.63 -11.13
CA MET A 1 -7.70 -11.49 -10.82
C MET A 1 -7.10 -11.72 -9.45
N LEU A 2 -5.81 -11.43 -9.24
CA LEU A 2 -5.12 -11.68 -7.96
C LEU A 2 -5.26 -10.45 -7.04
N HIS A 3 -5.50 -10.69 -5.76
CA HIS A 3 -5.61 -9.67 -4.72
C HIS A 3 -4.63 -9.98 -3.60
N LEU A 4 -4.00 -8.95 -3.04
CA LEU A 4 -3.10 -9.05 -1.90
C LEU A 4 -3.64 -8.20 -0.75
N ALA A 5 -3.72 -8.75 0.45
CA ALA A 5 -4.26 -8.06 1.62
C ALA A 5 -3.23 -8.01 2.74
N PHE A 6 -2.93 -6.81 3.22
CA PHE A 6 -2.12 -6.56 4.40
C PHE A 6 -3.03 -6.22 5.57
N TYR A 7 -3.02 -7.09 6.57
CA TYR A 7 -3.73 -6.89 7.82
C TYR A 7 -2.86 -6.10 8.80
N GLU A 8 -3.37 -4.95 9.24
CA GLU A 8 -2.75 -4.07 10.25
C GLU A 8 -1.23 -3.85 10.05
N PRO A 9 -0.79 -3.37 8.87
CA PRO A 9 0.63 -3.25 8.59
C PRO A 9 1.29 -2.19 9.49
N GLU A 10 2.42 -2.56 10.10
CA GLU A 10 3.13 -1.70 11.06
C GLU A 10 4.39 -1.03 10.50
N ILE A 11 4.99 -1.60 9.45
CA ILE A 11 6.30 -1.19 8.93
C ILE A 11 6.12 -0.42 7.61
N PRO A 12 6.29 0.92 7.58
CA PRO A 12 6.05 1.72 6.38
C PRO A 12 6.89 1.31 5.16
N PRO A 13 8.20 1.01 5.29
CA PRO A 13 9.01 0.55 4.16
C PRO A 13 8.46 -0.72 3.47
N ASN A 14 7.92 -1.67 4.24
CA ASN A 14 7.36 -2.90 3.68
C ASN A 14 6.12 -2.61 2.83
N THR A 15 5.24 -1.75 3.36
CA THR A 15 4.04 -1.31 2.63
C THR A 15 4.40 -0.58 1.34
N GLY A 16 5.39 0.31 1.38
CA GLY A 16 5.87 1.00 0.17
C GLY A 16 6.38 0.04 -0.91
N ASN A 17 7.18 -0.96 -0.52
CA ASN A 17 7.68 -1.98 -1.45
C ASN A 17 6.55 -2.82 -2.06
N ILE A 18 5.53 -3.15 -1.27
CA ILE A 18 4.38 -3.94 -1.73
C ILE A 18 3.47 -3.13 -2.64
N ILE A 19 3.25 -1.83 -2.38
CA ILE A 19 2.50 -0.98 -3.29
C ILE A 19 3.21 -0.93 -4.66
N ARG A 20 4.54 -0.77 -4.68
CA ARG A 20 5.33 -0.82 -5.92
C ARG A 20 5.20 -2.17 -6.64
N LEU A 21 5.27 -3.28 -5.92
CA LEU A 21 5.06 -4.61 -6.50
C LEU A 21 3.68 -4.71 -7.16
N CYS A 22 2.63 -4.28 -6.46
CA CYS A 22 1.26 -4.31 -6.95
C CYS A 22 1.07 -3.43 -8.20
N ALA A 23 1.63 -2.22 -8.20
CA ALA A 23 1.62 -1.32 -9.35
C ALA A 23 2.31 -1.93 -10.58
N ASN A 24 3.45 -2.60 -10.40
CA ASN A 24 4.20 -3.24 -11.49
C ASN A 24 3.57 -4.54 -12.02
N THR A 25 2.74 -5.20 -11.21
CA THR A 25 2.16 -6.52 -11.55
C THR A 25 0.66 -6.44 -11.89
N GLY A 26 0.02 -5.29 -11.69
CA GLY A 26 -1.42 -5.13 -11.87
C GLY A 26 -2.25 -5.88 -10.81
N VAL A 27 -1.63 -6.21 -9.67
CA VAL A 27 -2.31 -6.84 -8.52
C VAL A 27 -3.01 -5.76 -7.70
N GLN A 28 -4.24 -6.02 -7.27
CA GLN A 28 -4.96 -5.11 -6.37
C GLN A 28 -4.43 -5.30 -4.93
N LEU A 29 -4.03 -4.21 -4.30
CA LEU A 29 -3.63 -4.18 -2.89
C LEU A 29 -4.79 -3.75 -2.00
N HIS A 30 -4.96 -4.44 -0.88
CA HIS A 30 -5.86 -4.09 0.20
C HIS A 30 -5.07 -3.85 1.49
N LEU A 31 -5.31 -2.72 2.15
CA LEU A 31 -4.77 -2.39 3.46
C LEU A 31 -5.91 -2.40 4.47
N ILE A 32 -5.80 -3.22 5.51
CA ILE A 32 -6.82 -3.34 6.55
C ILE A 32 -6.30 -2.62 7.79
N HIS A 33 -7.11 -1.69 8.30
CA HIS A 33 -6.78 -0.85 9.44
C HIS A 33 -6.89 -1.60 10.78
N PRO A 34 -6.23 -1.11 11.86
CA PRO A 34 -5.37 0.09 11.91
C PRO A 34 -4.00 -0.08 11.25
N LEU A 35 -3.53 0.97 10.56
CA LEU A 35 -2.15 1.02 10.08
C LEU A 35 -1.26 1.53 11.21
N GLY A 36 -0.10 0.91 11.41
CA GLY A 36 0.89 1.36 12.41
C GLY A 36 1.67 2.63 11.99
N PHE A 37 1.31 3.25 10.87
CA PHE A 37 1.94 4.45 10.34
C PHE A 37 0.96 5.31 9.53
N ALA A 38 1.32 6.58 9.32
CA ALA A 38 0.56 7.46 8.44
C ALA A 38 0.87 7.18 6.95
N MET A 39 -0.17 7.15 6.11
CA MET A 39 -0.03 6.96 4.66
C MET A 39 0.74 8.08 3.95
N GLU A 40 0.93 9.22 4.61
CA GLU A 40 1.64 10.39 4.08
C GLU A 40 3.14 10.41 4.42
N THR A 41 3.67 9.37 5.05
CA THR A 41 5.07 9.31 5.49
C THR A 41 6.06 9.52 4.35
N LYS A 42 7.21 10.14 4.65
CA LYS A 42 8.32 10.31 3.69
C LYS A 42 8.77 8.98 3.07
N ALA A 43 8.65 7.88 3.81
CA ALA A 43 8.96 6.54 3.33
C ALA A 43 8.06 6.11 2.16
N LEU A 44 6.74 6.32 2.27
CA LEU A 44 5.78 6.01 1.20
C LEU A 44 5.91 6.98 0.02
N ARG A 45 6.19 8.26 0.27
CA ARG A 45 6.47 9.23 -0.81
C ARG A 45 7.73 8.85 -1.59
N ARG A 46 8.79 8.41 -0.90
CA ARG A 46 10.05 7.96 -1.52
C ARG A 46 9.92 6.65 -2.28
N ALA A 47 8.92 5.83 -1.97
CA ALA A 47 8.64 4.67 -2.79
C ALA A 47 8.35 5.06 -4.24
N GLY A 48 8.09 6.34 -4.56
CA GLY A 48 7.89 6.84 -5.92
C GLY A 48 6.45 6.66 -6.40
N LEU A 49 5.53 6.60 -5.42
CA LEU A 49 4.10 6.43 -5.63
C LEU A 49 3.53 7.63 -6.36
N ASP A 50 3.53 7.57 -7.69
CA ASP A 50 2.73 8.45 -8.52
C ASP A 50 1.24 8.14 -8.31
N TYR A 51 0.36 9.08 -8.66
CA TYR A 51 -1.10 8.95 -8.48
C TYR A 51 -1.69 7.66 -9.09
N ARG A 52 -1.04 7.10 -10.13
CA ARG A 52 -1.40 5.82 -10.75
C ARG A 52 -1.09 4.60 -9.87
N GLU A 53 -0.04 4.65 -9.05
CA GLU A 53 0.31 3.56 -8.14
C GLU A 53 -0.65 3.48 -6.94
N TRP A 54 -1.25 4.63 -6.56
CA TRP A 54 -2.31 4.70 -5.55
C TRP A 54 -3.66 4.14 -6.02
N ALA A 55 -3.94 4.17 -7.32
CA ALA A 55 -5.21 3.70 -7.86
C ALA A 55 -5.48 2.20 -7.62
N GLN A 56 -4.42 1.44 -7.27
CA GLN A 56 -4.47 0.00 -7.00
C GLN A 56 -4.52 -0.32 -5.49
N VAL A 57 -4.65 0.69 -4.61
CA VAL A 57 -4.68 0.51 -3.15
C VAL A 57 -6.08 0.77 -2.61
N HIS A 58 -6.67 -0.21 -1.93
CA HIS A 58 -7.95 -0.08 -1.23
C HIS A 58 -7.75 -0.17 0.29
N GLU A 59 -8.21 0.84 1.01
CA GLU A 59 -8.20 0.88 2.48
C GLU A 59 -9.53 0.37 3.05
N HIS A 60 -9.48 -0.56 4.00
CA HIS A 60 -10.64 -1.09 4.73
C HIS A 60 -10.61 -0.61 6.18
N LYS A 61 -11.54 0.28 6.52
CA LYS A 61 -11.71 0.80 7.88
C LYS A 61 -12.89 0.06 8.53
N MET A 62 -12.67 -0.50 9.72
CA MET A 62 -13.75 -1.04 10.57
C MET A 62 -14.35 0.07 11.42
#